data_AF-A0A2S2N4M8-F1
#
_entry.id   AF-A0A2S2N4M8-F1
#
_cell.length_a   1.000
_cell.length_b   1.000
_cell.length_c   1.000
_cell.angle_alpha   90.00
_cell.angle_beta   90.00
_cell.angle_gamma   90.00
#
_symmetry.space_group_name_H-M   'P 1'
#
loop_
_entity.id
_entity.type
_entity.pdbx_description
1 polymer ?
#
loop_
_entity_poly.entity_id
_entity_poly.type
_entity_poly.pdbx_seq_one_letter_code
_entity_poly.pdbx_strand_id
1 'polypeptide(L)'
;HVGDDPGIFITKIIPGGAAAQDGRLRVNDSILFVNEADVREVPHSAAVEALKEAGAVVRLYVMRRKVPAERVVEVKLIKGPKGLGFSIAGGVGNQHIPGDNSIYVTKVIEGGAAHKDGRLQVGDKILAVNNVSLEDVMHEDAVAALKNTYDVVYLRVA
;
A
#
# COMPACT_ATOMS: atom_id res chain seq x y z
N HIS A 1 0.72 4.52 -12.74
CA HIS A 1 0.68 3.53 -13.82
C HIS A 1 1.85 2.59 -13.58
N VAL A 2 1.58 1.33 -13.25
CA VAL A 2 2.58 0.25 -13.10
C VAL A 2 2.16 -0.83 -14.12
N GLY A 3 3.16 -1.44 -14.77
CA GLY A 3 3.11 -2.18 -16.03
C GLY A 3 2.05 -3.27 -16.22
N ASP A 4 1.80 -3.53 -17.51
CA ASP A 4 1.15 -4.71 -18.12
C ASP A 4 -0.25 -5.14 -17.70
N ASP A 5 -0.99 -4.34 -16.92
CA ASP A 5 -2.42 -4.61 -16.69
C ASP A 5 -3.23 -4.15 -17.93
N PRO A 6 -3.82 -5.05 -18.75
CA PRO A 6 -4.58 -4.68 -19.95
C PRO A 6 -5.88 -3.95 -19.63
N GLY A 7 -6.24 -3.86 -18.34
CA GLY A 7 -7.46 -3.22 -17.89
C GLY A 7 -7.56 -1.73 -18.21
N ILE A 8 -8.79 -1.24 -18.27
CA ILE A 8 -9.10 0.18 -18.44
C ILE A 8 -9.26 0.83 -17.08
N PHE A 9 -8.48 1.87 -16.79
CA PHE A 9 -8.45 2.51 -15.47
C PHE A 9 -8.81 3.99 -15.54
N ILE A 10 -9.53 4.47 -14.53
CA ILE A 10 -9.74 5.89 -14.32
C ILE A 10 -8.43 6.52 -13.85
N THR A 11 -7.78 7.30 -14.69
CA THR A 11 -6.53 8.01 -14.33
C THR A 11 -6.79 9.42 -13.79
N LYS A 12 -7.91 10.02 -14.19
CA LYS A 12 -8.29 11.38 -13.83
C LYS A 12 -9.81 11.53 -13.89
N ILE A 13 -10.35 12.34 -12.97
CA ILE A 13 -11.73 12.82 -13.03
C ILE A 13 -11.67 14.32 -13.35
N ILE A 14 -12.38 14.76 -14.39
CA ILE A 14 -12.36 16.15 -14.83
C ILE A 14 -13.31 16.99 -13.97
N PRO A 15 -12.82 18.04 -13.28
CA PRO A 15 -13.65 18.94 -12.49
C PRO A 15 -14.80 19.53 -13.32
N GLY A 16 -16.01 19.55 -12.76
CA GLY A 16 -17.21 20.04 -13.43
C GLY A 16 -17.81 19.09 -14.48
N GLY A 17 -17.13 18.00 -14.86
CA GLY A 17 -17.65 16.99 -15.78
C GLY A 17 -18.66 16.04 -15.12
N ALA A 18 -19.37 15.25 -15.93
CA ALA A 18 -20.44 14.34 -15.47
C ALA A 18 -19.97 13.35 -14.38
N ALA A 19 -18.79 12.75 -14.55
CA ALA A 19 -18.21 11.83 -13.55
C ALA A 19 -17.91 12.52 -12.21
N ALA A 20 -17.49 13.79 -12.23
CA ALA A 20 -17.25 14.58 -11.02
C ALA A 20 -18.56 14.96 -10.33
N GLN A 21 -19.59 15.29 -11.10
CA GLN A 21 -20.92 15.62 -10.59
C GLN A 21 -21.62 14.41 -9.96
N ASP A 22 -21.46 13.21 -10.54
CA ASP A 22 -21.97 11.96 -9.94
C ASP A 22 -21.20 11.59 -8.66
N GLY A 23 -19.89 11.81 -8.63
CA GLY A 23 -19.06 11.73 -7.42
C GLY A 23 -18.74 10.32 -6.91
N ARG A 24 -19.27 9.25 -7.52
CA ARG A 24 -19.02 7.87 -7.06
C ARG A 24 -17.73 7.26 -7.62
N LEU A 25 -17.34 7.63 -8.84
CA LEU A 25 -16.11 7.18 -9.48
C LEU A 25 -14.88 7.71 -8.74
N ARG A 26 -13.79 6.93 -8.74
CA ARG A 26 -12.50 7.32 -8.17
C ARG A 26 -11.37 7.03 -9.16
N VAL A 27 -10.30 7.80 -9.04
CA VAL A 27 -9.02 7.46 -9.68
C VAL A 27 -8.60 6.07 -9.21
N ASN A 28 -8.06 5.27 -10.14
CA ASN A 28 -7.71 3.86 -10.02
C ASN A 28 -8.87 2.86 -9.96
N ASP A 29 -10.13 3.30 -10.12
CA ASP A 29 -11.20 2.35 -10.43
C ASP A 29 -10.92 1.70 -11.80
N SER A 30 -11.05 0.38 -11.88
CA SER A 30 -10.98 -0.38 -13.12
C SER A 30 -12.38 -0.44 -13.73
N ILE A 31 -12.54 -0.03 -15.00
CA ILE A 31 -13.79 -0.18 -15.74
C ILE A 31 -13.87 -1.62 -16.24
N LEU A 32 -14.91 -2.33 -15.84
CA LEU A 32 -15.18 -3.68 -16.30
C LEU A 32 -16.18 -3.69 -17.47
N PHE A 33 -17.19 -2.82 -17.41
CA PHE A 33 -18.19 -2.70 -18.46
C PHE A 33 -18.55 -1.23 -18.73
N VAL A 34 -18.81 -0.94 -20.01
CA VAL A 34 -19.40 0.32 -20.50
C VAL A 34 -20.75 -0.02 -21.11
N ASN A 35 -21.83 0.37 -20.43
CA ASN A 35 -23.18 -0.14 -20.69
C ASN A 35 -23.18 -1.68 -20.66
N GLU A 36 -23.44 -2.32 -21.80
CA GLU A 36 -23.46 -3.78 -21.95
C GLU A 36 -22.14 -4.34 -22.51
N ALA A 37 -21.18 -3.48 -22.90
CA ALA A 37 -19.91 -3.91 -23.48
C ALA A 37 -18.89 -4.26 -22.38
N ASP A 38 -18.35 -5.49 -22.42
CA ASP A 38 -17.24 -5.92 -21.57
C ASP A 38 -15.93 -5.35 -22.09
N VAL A 39 -15.20 -4.63 -21.23
CA VAL A 39 -13.94 -3.96 -21.59
C VAL A 39 -12.72 -4.49 -20.83
N ARG A 40 -12.85 -5.64 -20.15
CA ARG A 40 -11.77 -6.20 -19.31
C ARG A 40 -10.55 -6.66 -20.10
N GLU A 41 -10.78 -7.32 -21.23
CA GLU A 41 -9.75 -8.00 -22.03
C GLU A 41 -9.80 -7.55 -23.50
N VAL A 42 -10.13 -6.28 -23.73
CA VAL A 42 -10.22 -5.69 -25.06
C VAL A 42 -9.08 -4.71 -25.31
N PRO A 43 -8.67 -4.48 -26.56
CA PRO A 43 -7.74 -3.40 -26.88
C PRO A 43 -8.29 -2.06 -26.41
N HIS A 44 -7.40 -1.16 -25.99
CA HIS A 44 -7.77 0.19 -25.54
C HIS A 44 -8.71 0.92 -26.51
N SER A 45 -8.50 0.75 -27.82
CA SER A 45 -9.34 1.33 -28.86
C SER A 45 -10.80 0.90 -28.79
N ALA A 46 -11.06 -0.38 -28.48
CA ALA A 46 -12.43 -0.90 -28.37
C ALA A 46 -13.15 -0.33 -27.13
N ALA A 47 -12.43 -0.16 -26.02
CA ALA A 47 -12.99 0.51 -24.84
C ALA A 47 -13.32 1.99 -25.11
N VAL A 48 -12.48 2.69 -25.87
CA VAL A 48 -12.73 4.07 -26.31
C VAL A 48 -13.96 4.15 -27.22
N GLU A 49 -14.12 3.20 -28.13
CA GLU A 49 -15.28 3.11 -29.02
C GLU A 49 -16.57 2.89 -28.21
N ALA A 50 -16.58 1.94 -27.28
CA ALA A 50 -17.72 1.70 -26.39
C ALA A 50 -18.14 2.97 -25.60
N LEU A 51 -17.17 3.77 -25.13
CA LEU A 51 -17.45 5.04 -24.45
C LEU A 51 -18.01 6.12 -25.39
N LYS A 52 -17.55 6.17 -26.64
CA LYS A 52 -18.05 7.11 -27.65
C LYS A 52 -19.48 6.77 -28.09
N GLU A 53 -19.80 5.48 -28.18
CA GLU A 53 -21.10 4.98 -28.61
C GLU A 53 -22.13 4.88 -27.48
N ALA A 54 -21.72 5.06 -26.22
CA ALA A 54 -22.58 4.92 -25.05
C ALA A 54 -23.76 5.91 -24.99
N GLY A 55 -23.71 6.99 -25.79
CA GLY A 55 -24.75 8.01 -25.85
C GLY A 55 -24.74 8.94 -24.63
N ALA A 56 -25.86 9.60 -24.35
CA ALA A 56 -25.96 10.62 -23.30
C ALA A 56 -25.89 10.05 -21.87
N VAL A 57 -26.17 8.74 -21.69
CA VAL A 57 -26.17 8.07 -20.39
C VAL A 57 -25.25 6.87 -20.46
N VAL A 58 -24.19 6.89 -19.63
CA VAL A 58 -23.21 5.81 -19.54
C VAL A 58 -23.36 5.10 -18.21
N ARG A 59 -23.64 3.79 -18.25
CA ARG A 59 -23.62 2.92 -17.06
C ARG A 59 -22.27 2.23 -17.01
N LEU A 60 -21.47 2.54 -15.99
CA LEU A 60 -20.19 1.89 -15.79
C LEU A 60 -20.29 0.87 -14.67
N TYR A 61 -19.79 -0.34 -14.92
CA TYR A 61 -19.50 -1.29 -13.86
C TYR A 61 -18.01 -1.20 -13.58
N VAL A 62 -17.66 -0.82 -12.36
CA VAL A 62 -16.26 -0.61 -11.97
C VAL A 62 -15.85 -1.52 -10.83
N MET A 63 -14.62 -2.00 -10.89
CA MET A 63 -13.95 -2.65 -9.77
C MET A 63 -13.02 -1.65 -9.10
N ARG A 64 -13.36 -1.30 -7.87
CA ARG A 64 -12.43 -0.63 -6.97
C ARG A 64 -11.63 -1.69 -6.25
N ARG A 65 -10.34 -1.80 -6.53
CA ARG A 65 -9.44 -2.54 -5.64
C ARG A 65 -9.55 -1.85 -4.29
N LYS A 66 -10.09 -2.55 -3.28
CA LYS A 66 -9.85 -2.15 -1.90
C LYS A 66 -8.34 -2.23 -1.75
N VAL A 67 -7.67 -1.07 -1.65
CA VAL A 67 -6.41 -1.05 -0.91
C VAL A 67 -6.79 -1.72 0.40
N PRO A 68 -6.21 -2.89 0.76
CA PRO A 68 -6.46 -3.44 2.08
C PRO A 68 -6.26 -2.28 3.04
N ALA A 69 -7.24 -1.99 3.89
CA ALA A 69 -6.96 -1.11 5.00
C ALA A 69 -5.77 -1.76 5.68
N GLU A 70 -4.57 -1.17 5.55
CA GLU A 70 -3.35 -1.67 6.16
C GLU A 70 -3.73 -1.92 7.61
N ARG A 71 -3.82 -3.19 7.99
CA ARG A 71 -4.37 -3.55 9.29
C ARG A 71 -3.26 -3.25 10.26
N VAL A 72 -3.24 -2.02 10.77
CA VAL A 72 -2.24 -1.61 11.73
C VAL A 72 -2.40 -2.47 12.99
N VAL A 73 -1.37 -3.23 13.31
CA VAL A 73 -1.31 -4.05 14.51
C VAL A 73 -0.23 -3.53 15.45
N GLU A 74 -0.51 -3.61 16.75
CA GLU A 74 0.47 -3.33 17.79
C GLU A 74 1.14 -4.65 18.24
N VAL A 75 2.46 -4.70 18.11
CA VAL A 75 3.29 -5.84 18.48
C VAL A 75 4.15 -5.45 19.68
N LYS A 76 3.97 -6.15 20.80
CA LYS A 76 4.80 -5.99 21.99
C LYS A 76 5.89 -7.06 21.97
N LEU A 77 7.14 -6.64 21.80
CA LEU A 77 8.30 -7.52 21.88
C LEU A 77 9.08 -7.28 23.17
N ILE A 78 9.63 -8.35 23.72
CA ILE A 78 10.64 -8.29 24.77
C ILE A 78 11.99 -8.59 24.12
N LYS A 79 12.96 -7.68 24.23
CA LYS A 79 14.31 -7.86 23.66
C LYS A 79 14.93 -9.13 24.22
N GLY A 80 15.42 -9.96 23.31
CA GLY A 80 16.30 -11.07 23.67
C GLY A 80 17.76 -10.59 23.78
N PRO A 81 18.68 -11.52 24.08
CA PRO A 81 20.12 -11.24 24.13
C PRO A 81 20.69 -10.68 22.81
N LYS A 82 20.01 -10.94 21.68
CA LYS A 82 20.35 -10.45 20.34
C LYS A 82 19.43 -9.32 19.87
N GLY A 83 18.73 -8.64 20.78
CA GLY A 83 17.78 -7.58 20.48
C GLY A 83 16.40 -8.10 20.04
N LEU A 84 15.79 -7.41 19.07
CA LEU A 84 14.39 -7.65 18.67
C LEU A 84 14.22 -8.83 17.71
N GLY A 85 15.29 -9.31 17.07
CA GLY A 85 15.23 -10.50 16.22
C GLY A 85 14.65 -10.26 14.82
N PHE A 86 14.81 -9.06 14.25
CA PHE A 86 14.48 -8.78 12.85
C PHE A 86 15.46 -7.76 12.25
N SER A 87 15.43 -7.60 10.93
CA SER A 87 16.21 -6.60 10.17
C SER A 87 15.27 -5.65 9.42
N ILE A 88 15.73 -4.42 9.19
CA ILE A 88 14.97 -3.40 8.46
C ILE A 88 15.70 -2.87 7.22
N ALA A 89 14.95 -2.34 6.26
CA ALA A 89 15.44 -1.51 5.15
C ALA A 89 14.44 -0.37 4.89
N GLY A 90 14.79 0.58 4.02
CA GLY A 90 13.93 1.71 3.72
C GLY A 90 14.32 2.97 4.50
N GLY A 91 13.48 3.99 4.40
CA GLY A 91 13.75 5.33 4.90
C GLY A 91 14.03 6.30 3.76
N VAL A 92 13.88 7.59 4.06
CA VAL A 92 14.16 8.66 3.11
C VAL A 92 15.63 8.59 2.68
N GLY A 93 15.87 8.69 1.37
CA GLY A 93 17.21 8.57 0.79
C GLY A 93 17.78 7.15 0.72
N ASN A 94 17.08 6.14 1.27
CA ASN A 94 17.48 4.73 1.24
C ASN A 94 16.26 3.83 1.01
N GLN A 95 15.49 4.11 -0.04
CA GLN A 95 14.23 3.44 -0.33
C GLN A 95 14.44 1.95 -0.59
N HIS A 96 13.69 1.10 0.13
CA HIS A 96 13.64 -0.33 -0.14
C HIS A 96 12.74 -0.64 -1.35
N ILE A 97 11.65 0.11 -1.48
CA ILE A 97 10.70 0.04 -2.59
C ILE A 97 10.74 1.40 -3.32
N PRO A 98 10.93 1.43 -4.65
CA PRO A 98 11.02 2.69 -5.39
C PRO A 98 9.79 3.58 -5.20
N GLY A 99 10.01 4.83 -4.78
CA GLY A 99 8.95 5.80 -4.51
C GLY A 99 8.30 5.67 -3.13
N ASP A 100 8.78 4.78 -2.26
CA ASP A 100 8.27 4.59 -0.91
C ASP A 100 9.39 4.75 0.13
N ASN A 101 9.21 5.71 1.04
CA ASN A 101 10.17 6.03 2.10
C ASN A 101 9.94 5.22 3.38
N SER A 102 8.98 4.30 3.42
CA SER A 102 8.63 3.52 4.61
C SER A 102 9.79 2.63 5.08
N ILE A 103 9.77 2.29 6.36
CA ILE A 103 10.67 1.31 6.97
C ILE A 103 10.04 -0.07 6.89
N TYR A 104 10.76 -1.04 6.32
CA TYR A 104 10.28 -2.39 6.06
C TYR A 104 11.05 -3.44 6.82
N VAL A 105 10.38 -4.47 7.31
CA VAL A 105 11.02 -5.69 7.83
C VAL A 105 11.54 -6.51 6.65
N THR A 106 12.85 -6.75 6.60
CA THR A 106 13.48 -7.53 5.52
C THR A 106 13.86 -8.94 5.95
N LYS A 107 13.92 -9.20 7.26
CA LYS A 107 14.23 -10.52 7.81
C LYS A 107 13.65 -10.66 9.20
N VAL A 108 13.09 -11.83 9.51
CA VAL A 108 12.80 -12.26 10.88
C VAL A 108 13.81 -13.35 11.26
N ILE A 109 14.48 -13.20 12.39
CA ILE A 109 15.55 -14.09 12.84
C ILE A 109 14.94 -15.25 13.60
N GLU A 110 15.12 -16.47 13.09
CA GLU A 110 14.67 -17.70 13.73
C GLU A 110 15.16 -17.79 15.19
N GLY A 111 14.23 -18.16 16.08
CA GLY A 111 14.47 -18.21 17.54
C GLY A 111 14.61 -16.85 18.24
N GLY A 112 14.60 -15.73 17.49
CA GLY A 112 14.60 -14.36 18.01
C GLY A 112 13.27 -13.94 18.63
N ALA A 113 13.22 -12.73 19.22
CA ALA A 113 12.02 -12.24 19.90
C ALA A 113 10.82 -12.09 18.94
N ALA A 114 11.02 -11.43 17.79
CA ALA A 114 9.99 -11.32 16.75
C ALA A 114 9.51 -12.68 16.22
N HIS A 115 10.43 -13.62 15.98
CA HIS A 115 10.06 -14.98 15.54
C HIS A 115 9.21 -15.73 16.58
N LYS A 116 9.58 -15.62 17.86
CA LYS A 116 8.83 -16.27 18.96
C LYS A 116 7.45 -15.66 19.18
N ASP A 117 7.30 -14.35 18.95
CA ASP A 117 5.99 -13.69 18.99
C ASP A 117 5.12 -14.07 17.78
N GLY A 118 5.73 -14.18 16.59
CA GLY A 118 5.10 -14.74 15.39
C GLY A 118 4.15 -13.80 14.64
N ARG A 119 3.87 -12.59 15.16
CA ARG A 119 2.99 -11.62 14.49
C ARG A 119 3.70 -10.74 13.47
N LEU A 120 5.00 -10.50 13.64
CA LEU A 120 5.80 -9.70 12.72
C LEU A 120 6.30 -10.55 11.56
N GLN A 121 6.11 -10.09 10.32
CA GLN A 121 6.47 -10.80 9.10
C GLN A 121 7.42 -9.98 8.21
N VAL A 122 8.10 -10.66 7.30
CA VAL A 122 8.90 -9.99 6.26
C VAL A 122 7.94 -9.29 5.30
N GLY A 123 8.23 -8.02 4.99
CA GLY A 123 7.36 -7.16 4.19
C GLY A 123 6.50 -6.21 5.01
N ASP A 124 6.36 -6.44 6.33
CA ASP A 124 5.63 -5.52 7.21
C ASP A 124 6.30 -4.14 7.22
N LYS A 125 5.47 -3.09 7.16
CA LYS A 125 5.90 -1.72 7.38
C LYS A 125 5.96 -1.44 8.88
N ILE A 126 7.06 -0.89 9.37
CA ILE A 126 7.14 -0.38 10.73
C ILE A 126 6.75 1.09 10.73
N LEU A 127 5.56 1.37 11.24
CA LEU A 127 4.99 2.71 11.31
C LEU A 127 5.47 3.47 12.55
N ALA A 128 5.72 2.78 13.66
CA ALA A 128 6.20 3.41 14.88
C ALA A 128 6.97 2.44 15.79
N VAL A 129 7.87 2.99 16.60
CA VAL A 129 8.58 2.32 17.69
C VAL A 129 8.27 3.05 18.99
N ASN A 130 7.57 2.39 19.89
CA ASN A 130 6.94 2.97 21.07
C ASN A 130 6.08 4.18 20.64
N ASN A 131 6.45 5.38 21.09
CA ASN A 131 5.73 6.62 20.80
C ASN A 131 6.39 7.43 19.65
N VAL A 132 7.39 6.88 18.97
CA VAL A 132 8.12 7.55 17.89
C VAL A 132 7.59 7.06 16.55
N SER A 133 7.04 7.97 15.75
CA SER A 133 6.64 7.70 14.36
C SER A 133 7.87 7.45 13.48
N LEU A 134 7.78 6.50 12.57
CA LEU A 134 8.78 6.23 11.52
C LEU A 134 8.30 6.64 10.12
N GLU A 135 7.28 7.50 10.03
CA GLU A 135 6.85 8.07 8.76
C GLU A 135 7.89 9.07 8.23
N ASP A 136 8.32 8.89 6.97
CA ASP A 136 9.29 9.74 6.28
C ASP A 136 10.58 10.05 7.07
N VAL A 137 11.07 9.09 7.85
CA VAL A 137 12.34 9.20 8.58
C VAL A 137 13.53 8.73 7.75
N MET A 138 14.75 9.18 8.09
CA MET A 138 15.96 8.59 7.53
C MET A 138 16.13 7.15 8.04
N HIS A 139 16.82 6.32 7.27
CA HIS A 139 17.13 4.96 7.69
C HIS A 139 17.84 4.92 9.06
N GLU A 140 18.78 5.84 9.27
CA GLU A 140 19.57 5.93 10.50
C GLU A 140 18.71 6.31 11.71
N ASP A 141 17.71 7.17 11.52
CA ASP A 141 16.77 7.56 12.58
C ASP A 141 15.89 6.38 13.01
N ALA A 142 15.43 5.57 12.05
CA ALA A 142 14.71 4.34 12.35
C ALA A 142 15.57 3.32 13.12
N VAL A 143 16.84 3.17 12.72
CA VAL A 143 17.80 2.33 13.43
C VAL A 143 18.04 2.85 14.85
N ALA A 144 18.20 4.16 15.02
CA ALA A 144 18.38 4.79 16.32
C ALA A 144 17.14 4.59 17.20
N ALA A 145 15.93 4.77 16.65
CA ALA A 145 14.68 4.55 17.36
C ALA A 145 14.54 3.10 17.86
N LEU A 146 14.92 2.10 17.04
CA LEU A 146 14.88 0.69 17.46
C LEU A 146 15.95 0.34 18.51
N LYS A 147 17.16 0.91 18.38
CA LYS A 147 18.27 0.68 19.32
C LYS A 147 18.01 1.33 20.68
N ASN A 148 17.51 2.56 20.69
CA ASN A 148 17.27 3.39 21.87
C ASN A 148 15.93 3.05 22.56
N THR A 149 15.71 1.75 22.78
CA THR A 149 14.55 1.24 23.51
C THR A 149 15.00 0.38 24.69
N TYR A 150 14.14 0.28 25.71
CA TYR A 150 14.33 -0.64 26.83
C TYR A 150 14.01 -2.09 26.41
N ASP A 151 13.89 -2.97 27.40
CA ASP A 151 13.61 -4.40 27.17
C ASP A 151 12.25 -4.61 26.51
N VAL A 152 11.24 -3.82 26.87
CA VAL A 152 9.91 -3.89 26.26
C VAL A 152 9.79 -2.85 25.15
N VAL A 153 9.41 -3.30 23.95
CA VAL A 153 9.25 -2.46 22.77
C VAL A 153 7.87 -2.71 22.16
N TYR A 154 7.14 -1.63 21.89
CA TYR A 154 5.89 -1.66 21.16
C TYR A 154 6.16 -1.21 19.73
N LEU A 155 5.75 -2.01 18.74
CA LEU A 155 5.82 -1.66 17.33
C LEU A 155 4.41 -1.48 16.82
N ARG A 156 4.17 -0.43 16.01
CA ARG A 156 2.99 -0.38 15.15
C ARG A 156 3.41 -0.79 13.76
N VAL A 157 2.77 -1.82 13.21
CA VAL A 157 3.12 -2.37 11.90
C VAL A 157 1.91 -2.55 11.00
N ALA A 158 2.12 -2.49 9.69
CA ALA A 158 1.11 -2.54 8.64
C ALA A 158 1.47 -3.50 7.51
#